data_AF-K1SKW5-F1
#
_entry.id   AF-K1SKW5-F1
#
_cell.length_a   1.000
_cell.length_b   1.000
_cell.length_c   1.000
_cell.angle_alpha   90.00
_cell.angle_beta   90.00
_cell.angle_gamma   90.00
#
_symmetry.space_group_name_H-M   'P 1'
#
loop_
_entity.id
_entity.type
_entity.pdbx_description
1 polymer ?
#
loop_
_entity_poly.entity_id
_entity_poly.type
_entity_poly.pdbx_seq_one_letter_code
_entity_poly.pdbx_strand_id
1 'polypeptide(L)' 'MDAKRKAIPKSIRMTVYQKCNGHCAYCGCNLEYRDMQVDHVIPLNGWSEQGTDTVDNMLPACR' A
#
# COMPACT_ATOMS: atom_id res chain seq x y z
N MET A 1 -21.11 -7.05 11.39
CA MET A 1 -20.66 -8.04 10.42
C MET A 1 -19.31 -7.57 9.92
N ASP A 2 -18.23 -8.12 10.48
CA ASP A 2 -16.87 -7.79 10.08
C ASP A 2 -16.67 -8.25 8.64
N ALA A 3 -16.89 -7.35 7.69
CA ALA A 3 -16.61 -7.60 6.29
C ALA A 3 -15.09 -7.79 6.18
N LYS A 4 -14.65 -9.05 6.19
CA LYS A 4 -13.24 -9.42 6.06
C LYS A 4 -12.71 -8.74 4.79
N ARG A 5 -11.81 -7.77 4.99
CA ARG A 5 -11.29 -6.92 3.92
C ARG A 5 -10.71 -7.80 2.82
N LYS A 6 -11.15 -7.58 1.59
CA LYS A 6 -10.65 -8.33 0.43
C LYS A 6 -9.15 -8.07 0.29
N ALA A 7 -8.40 -9.12 -0.04
CA ALA A 7 -6.99 -8.98 -0.35
C ALA A 7 -6.82 -8.02 -1.54
N ILE A 8 -5.80 -7.16 -1.48
CA ILE A 8 -5.46 -6.26 -2.58
C ILE A 8 -5.07 -7.12 -3.80
N PRO A 9 -5.69 -6.93 -4.98
CA PRO A 9 -5.35 -7.69 -6.17
C PRO A 9 -3.88 -7.55 -6.56
N LYS A 10 -3.30 -8.60 -7.17
CA LYS A 10 -1.90 -8.62 -7.62
C LYS A 10 -1.59 -7.47 -8.59
N SER A 11 -2.53 -7.12 -9.47
CA SER A 11 -2.39 -6.00 -10.41
C SER A 11 -2.18 -4.68 -9.68
N ILE A 12 -3.01 -4.40 -8.67
CA ILE A 12 -2.91 -3.21 -7.82
C ILE A 12 -1.60 -3.21 -7.04
N ARG A 13 -1.21 -4.33 -6.41
CA ARG A 13 0.10 -4.45 -5.74
C ARG A 13 1.26 -4.13 -6.68
N MET A 14 1.21 -4.60 -7.94
CA MET A 14 2.25 -4.32 -8.93
C MET A 14 2.29 -2.84 -9.31
N THR A 15 1.14 -2.20 -9.49
CA THR A 15 1.07 -0.75 -9.75
C THR A 15 1.68 0.05 -8.60
N VAL A 16 1.37 -0.32 -7.35
CA VAL A 16 1.94 0.34 -6.16
C VAL A 16 3.46 0.14 -6.09
N TYR A 17 3.95 -1.07 -6.35
CA TYR A 17 5.39 -1.37 -6.41
C TYR A 17 6.13 -0.50 -7.44
N GLN A 18 5.53 -0.31 -8.62
CA GLN A 18 6.11 0.45 -9.72
C GLN A 18 6.17 1.95 -9.45
N LYS A 19 5.30 2.50 -8.58
CA LYS A 19 5.31 3.94 -8.25
C LYS A 19 6.66 4.44 -7.74
N CYS A 20 7.38 3.59 -7.01
CA CYS A 20 8.68 3.90 -6.44
C CYS A 20 9.79 3.07 -7.09
N ASN A 21 9.57 2.54 -8.30
CA ASN A 21 10.53 1.74 -9.05
C ASN A 21 11.16 0.60 -8.23
N GLY A 22 10.35 -0.06 -7.39
CA GLY A 22 10.84 -1.11 -6.49
C GLY A 22 11.64 -0.63 -5.29
N HIS A 23 11.44 0.61 -4.85
CA HIS A 23 12.00 1.14 -3.62
C HIS A 23 10.89 1.44 -2.60
N CYS A 24 11.24 1.41 -1.31
CA CYS A 24 10.33 1.84 -0.25
C CYS A 24 10.07 3.35 -0.36
N ALA A 25 8.80 3.75 -0.32
CA ALA A 25 8.42 5.16 -0.38
C ALA A 25 8.91 5.97 0.84
N TYR A 26 9.13 5.32 1.98
CA TYR A 26 9.49 5.98 3.23
C TYR A 26 11.01 6.03 3.49
N CYS A 27 11.71 4.91 3.27
CA CYS A 27 13.15 4.83 3.55
C CYS A 27 14.03 4.78 2.30
N GLY A 28 13.46 4.58 1.11
CA GLY A 28 14.19 4.52 -0.15
C GLY A 28 15.01 3.23 -0.37
N CYS A 29 14.92 2.24 0.52
CA CYS A 29 15.64 0.98 0.33
C CYS A 29 15.08 0.17 -0.86
N ASN A 30 15.90 -0.69 -1.44
CA ASN A 30 15.46 -1.66 -2.44
C ASN A 30 14.44 -2.62 -1.81
N LEU A 31 13.30 -2.78 -2.47
CA LEU A 31 12.26 -3.73 -2.09
C LEU A 31 12.14 -4.82 -3.14
N GLU A 32 12.19 -6.07 -2.71
CA GLU A 32 11.68 -7.15 -3.54
C GLU A 32 10.15 -7.14 -3.51
N TYR A 33 9.50 -7.42 -4.65
CA TYR A 33 8.04 -7.45 -4.75
C TYR A 33 7.35 -8.36 -3.71
N ARG A 34 8.03 -9.44 -3.28
CA ARG A 34 7.53 -10.36 -2.25
C ARG A 34 7.55 -9.78 -0.85
N ASP A 35 8.52 -8.91 -0.56
CA ASP A 35 8.75 -8.33 0.77
C ASP A 35 8.01 -7.00 0.95
N MET A 36 7.67 -6.35 -0.15
CA MET A 36 6.87 -5.13 -0.19
C MET A 36 5.54 -5.28 0.57
N GLN A 37 5.24 -4.32 1.43
CA GLN A 37 3.90 -4.08 1.96
C GLN A 37 3.22 -2.95 1.19
N VAL A 38 1.90 -3.01 1.09
CA VAL A 38 1.10 -1.88 0.60
C VAL A 38 0.62 -1.14 1.82
N ASP A 39 1.03 0.11 1.95
CA ASP A 39 0.65 0.99 3.05
C ASP A 39 -0.33 2.06 2.55
N HIS A 40 -1.35 2.35 3.36
CA HIS A 40 -2.30 3.42 3.08
C HIS A 40 -1.83 4.69 3.77
N VAL A 41 -1.53 5.73 3.00
CA VAL A 41 -0.99 7.00 3.52
C VAL A 41 -1.96 7.63 4.51
N ILE A 42 -3.24 7.69 4.13
CA ILE A 42 -4.34 8.06 5.01
C ILE A 42 -5.01 6.76 5.48
N PRO A 43 -5.13 6.51 6.80
CA PRO A 43 -5.75 5.30 7.31
C PRO A 43 -7.20 5.17 6.85
N LEU A 44 -7.59 3.98 6.40
CA LEU A 44 -8.98 3.73 5.95
C LEU A 44 -10.01 3.93 7.06
N ASN A 45 -9.62 3.62 8.31
CA ASN A 45 -10.46 3.75 9.50
C ASN A 45 -9.85 4.74 10.49
N GLY A 46 -9.28 5.84 9.99
CA GLY A 46 -8.75 6.90 10.86
C GLY A 46 -9.86 7.62 11.61
N TRP A 47 -9.55 8.06 12.84
CA TRP A 47 -10.52 8.77 13.70
C TRP A 47 -10.86 10.16 13.16
N SER A 48 -9.86 10.90 12.67
CA SER A 48 -10.00 12.26 12.14
C SER A 48 -10.36 12.30 10.66
N GLU A 49 -9.76 11.41 9.88
CA GLU A 49 -9.95 11.31 8.43
C GLU A 49 -9.91 9.85 7.99
N GLN A 50 -10.61 9.56 6.90
CA GLN A 50 -10.71 8.22 6.32
C GLN A 50 -10.19 8.27 4.89
N GLY A 51 -9.12 7.51 4.65
CA GLY A 51 -8.50 7.40 3.34
C GLY A 51 -9.30 6.54 2.38
N THR A 52 -9.02 6.70 1.09
CA THR A 52 -9.58 5.85 0.05
C THR A 52 -8.85 4.51 -0.02
N ASP A 53 -9.56 3.45 -0.43
CA ASP A 53 -8.95 2.15 -0.71
C ASP A 53 -8.54 2.02 -2.18
N THR A 54 -7.83 3.02 -2.68
CA THR A 54 -7.45 3.14 -4.08
C THR A 54 -5.95 3.43 -4.21
N VAL A 55 -5.41 3.19 -5.41
CA VAL A 55 -3.96 3.24 -5.68
C VAL A 55 -3.36 4.58 -5.29
N ASP A 56 -4.05 5.70 -5.49
CA ASP A 56 -3.63 7.05 -5.09
C ASP A 56 -3.22 7.15 -3.62
N ASN A 57 -3.94 6.46 -2.72
CA ASN A 57 -3.64 6.42 -1.29
C ASN A 57 -2.71 5.27 -0.89
N MET A 58 -2.18 4.49 -1.84
CA MET A 58 -1.32 3.34 -1.57
C MET A 58 0.14 3.60 -1.97
N LEU A 59 1.07 3.23 -1.08
CA LEU A 59 2.51 3.30 -1.31
C LEU A 59 3.22 1.97 -0.96
N PRO A 60 4.35 1.67 -1.63
CA PRO A 60 5.17 0.51 -1.29
C PRO A 60 6.00 0.81 -0.04
N ALA A 61 5.89 -0.04 0.99
CA ALA A 61 6.64 0.08 2.24
C ALA A 61 7.48 -1.17 2.51
N CYS A 62 8.65 -0.97 3.13
CA CYS A 62 9.41 -2.05 3.73
C CYS A 62 8.71 -2.58 4.99
N ARG A 63 9.09 -3.78 5.43
CA ARG A 63 8.65 -4.33 6.72
C ARG A 63 9.40 -3.71 7.88
#